data_AF-A0A1Y2IXT0-F1
#
_entry.id   AF-A0A1Y2IXT0-F1
#
_cell.length_a   1.000
_cell.length_b   1.000
_cell.length_c   1.000
_cell.angle_alpha   90.00
_cell.angle_beta   90.00
_cell.angle_gamma   90.00
#
_symmetry.space_group_name_H-M   'P 1'
#
loop_
_entity.id
_entity.type
_entity.pdbx_description
1 polymer ?
#
loop_
_entity_poly.entity_id
_entity_poly.type
_entity_poly.pdbx_seq_one_letter_code
_entity_poly.pdbx_strand_id
1 'polypeptide(L)'
;MSPEEQPSPELVRQEEEYLRKVHPTPEDIPGCMKLFDDFLLCNGNSQARSLYRYGEMATCQPKLEDFKFCMSVKGMHPEEKRDVWIRRRAEWWARRRMQKSSEDVWDVRT
;
A
#
# COMPACT_ATOMS: atom_id res chain seq x y z
N MET A 1 -19.25 -4.46 -9.47
CA MET A 1 -18.05 -3.64 -9.18
C MET A 1 -17.90 -2.70 -10.37
N SER A 2 -18.25 -1.43 -10.18
CA SER A 2 -18.41 -0.50 -11.31
C SER A 2 -17.07 -0.07 -11.89
N PRO A 3 -16.99 0.25 -13.20
CA PRO A 3 -15.72 0.48 -13.91
C PRO A 3 -15.05 1.84 -13.65
N GLU A 4 -15.59 2.69 -12.76
CA GLU A 4 -15.29 4.13 -12.75
C GLU A 4 -14.40 4.62 -11.58
N GLU A 5 -13.91 3.75 -10.71
CA GLU A 5 -13.13 4.19 -9.54
C GLU A 5 -11.60 4.09 -9.79
N GLN A 6 -11.13 4.81 -10.81
CA GLN A 6 -9.69 5.01 -11.02
C GLN A 6 -9.20 6.25 -10.27
N PRO A 7 -8.04 6.20 -9.60
CA PRO A 7 -7.48 7.36 -8.92
C PRO A 7 -7.20 8.48 -9.93
N SER A 8 -7.63 9.70 -9.61
CA SER A 8 -7.41 10.85 -10.48
C SER A 8 -5.90 11.03 -10.70
N PRO A 9 -5.45 11.34 -11.92
CA PRO A 9 -4.02 11.41 -12.24
C PRO A 9 -3.29 12.47 -11.41
N GLU A 10 -3.97 13.53 -10.99
CA GLU A 10 -3.40 14.58 -10.15
C GLU A 10 -3.08 14.09 -8.73
N LEU A 11 -4.01 13.37 -8.08
CA LEU A 11 -3.77 12.76 -6.77
C LEU A 11 -2.62 11.75 -6.79
N VAL A 12 -2.51 10.95 -7.85
CA VAL A 12 -1.38 10.02 -8.00
C VAL A 12 -0.06 10.78 -8.06
N ARG A 13 0.01 11.87 -8.84
CA ARG A 13 1.22 12.71 -8.93
C ARG A 13 1.58 13.34 -7.59
N GLN A 14 0.60 13.85 -6.85
CA GLN A 14 0.82 14.41 -5.52
C GLN A 14 1.39 13.36 -4.55
N GLU A 15 0.83 12.15 -4.55
CA GLU A 15 1.32 11.04 -3.72
C GLU A 15 2.71 10.56 -4.15
N GLU A 16 3.01 10.52 -5.46
CA GLU A 16 4.36 10.22 -5.95
C GLU A 16 5.39 11.25 -5.47
N GLU A 17 5.08 12.55 -5.58
CA GLU A 17 5.96 13.62 -5.11
C GLU A 17 6.20 13.55 -3.60
N TYR A 18 5.17 13.21 -2.83
CA TYR A 18 5.28 12.98 -1.39
C TYR A 18 6.16 11.75 -1.10
N LEU A 19 5.89 10.61 -1.73
CA LEU A 19 6.64 9.38 -1.52
C LEU A 19 8.11 9.50 -1.94
N ARG A 20 8.42 10.27 -2.99
CA ARG A 20 9.81 10.57 -3.38
C ARG A 20 10.57 11.34 -2.30
N LYS A 21 9.89 12.21 -1.55
CA LYS A 21 10.47 12.94 -0.40
C LYS A 21 10.65 12.04 0.82
N VAL A 22 9.70 11.13 1.07
CA VAL A 22 9.75 10.20 2.21
C VAL A 22 10.78 9.09 2.01
N HIS A 23 10.95 8.62 0.78
CA HIS A 23 11.90 7.56 0.41
C HIS A 23 12.95 8.12 -0.57
N PRO A 24 13.91 8.93 -0.10
CA PRO A 24 14.92 9.53 -0.96
C PRO A 24 15.85 8.50 -1.61
N THR A 25 16.22 7.41 -0.94
CA THR A 25 17.17 6.42 -1.46
C THR A 25 16.54 5.05 -1.74
N PRO A 26 17.17 4.18 -2.55
CA PRO A 26 16.69 2.81 -2.80
C PRO A 26 16.65 1.92 -1.55
N GLU A 27 17.48 2.20 -0.54
CA GLU A 27 17.55 1.46 0.71
C GLU A 27 16.32 1.70 1.61
N ASP A 28 15.61 2.81 1.42
CA ASP A 28 14.41 3.17 2.19
C ASP A 28 13.18 2.31 1.82
N ILE A 29 13.30 1.47 0.79
CA ILE A 29 12.23 0.62 0.29
C ILE A 29 12.34 -0.78 0.88
N PRO A 30 11.22 -1.38 1.34
CA PRO A 30 11.25 -2.70 1.93
C PRO A 30 11.79 -3.77 0.98
N GLY A 31 12.72 -4.58 1.50
CA GLY A 31 13.18 -5.79 0.83
C GLY A 31 12.09 -6.86 0.73
N CYS A 32 12.18 -7.77 -0.24
CA CYS A 32 11.13 -8.77 -0.47
C CYS A 32 10.93 -9.72 0.73
N MET A 33 11.99 -10.01 1.49
CA MET A 33 11.86 -10.82 2.71
C MET A 33 11.07 -10.11 3.80
N LYS A 34 11.21 -8.78 3.94
CA LYS A 34 10.38 -8.01 4.88
C LYS A 34 8.90 -8.08 4.52
N LEU A 35 8.58 -7.96 3.24
CA LEU A 35 7.19 -8.08 2.75
C LEU A 35 6.64 -9.49 2.95
N PHE A 36 7.49 -10.51 2.85
CA PHE A 36 7.12 -11.89 3.15
C PHE A 36 6.85 -12.10 4.65
N ASP A 37 7.72 -11.59 5.52
CA ASP A 37 7.54 -11.64 6.97
C ASP A 37 6.23 -10.93 7.38
N ASP A 38 5.93 -9.78 6.76
CA ASP A 38 4.68 -9.04 6.97
C ASP A 38 3.44 -9.86 6.58
N PHE A 39 3.52 -10.61 5.47
CA PHE A 39 2.47 -11.51 5.05
C PHE A 39 2.28 -12.65 6.06
N LEU A 40 3.37 -13.30 6.49
CA LEU A 40 3.29 -14.38 7.48
C LEU A 40 2.76 -13.90 8.83
N LEU A 41 3.17 -12.71 9.27
CA LEU A 41 2.67 -12.10 10.50
C LEU A 41 1.16 -11.86 10.45
N CYS A 42 0.65 -11.42 9.30
CA CYS A 42 -0.78 -11.26 9.06
C CYS A 42 -1.50 -12.62 9.01
N ASN A 43 -1.01 -13.56 8.22
CA ASN A 43 -1.70 -14.81 7.97
C ASN A 43 -1.57 -15.85 9.10
N GLY A 44 -0.63 -15.64 10.03
CA GLY A 44 -0.38 -16.51 11.16
C GLY A 44 -1.23 -16.18 12.39
N ASN A 45 -0.59 -16.10 13.56
CA ASN A 45 -1.27 -16.00 14.85
C ASN A 45 -2.13 -14.74 15.05
N SER A 46 -1.93 -13.69 14.24
CA SER A 46 -2.75 -12.48 14.35
C SER A 46 -4.20 -12.69 13.87
N GLN A 47 -4.46 -13.72 13.06
CA GLN A 47 -5.80 -14.10 12.62
C GLN A 47 -6.72 -14.47 13.78
N ALA A 48 -6.19 -15.09 14.85
CA ALA A 48 -6.97 -15.43 16.04
C ALA A 48 -7.54 -14.17 16.73
N ARG A 49 -6.78 -13.08 16.74
CA ARG A 49 -7.24 -11.79 17.30
C ARG A 49 -8.30 -11.15 16.42
N SER A 50 -8.14 -11.22 15.10
CA SER A 50 -9.15 -10.73 14.15
C SER A 50 -10.46 -11.48 14.30
N LEU A 51 -10.39 -12.81 14.34
CA LEU A 51 -11.56 -13.67 14.51
C LEU A 51 -12.28 -13.38 15.83
N TYR A 52 -11.54 -13.21 16.93
CA TYR A 52 -12.12 -12.88 18.22
C TYR A 52 -12.80 -11.50 18.24
N ARG A 53 -12.21 -10.47 17.62
CA ARG A 53 -12.73 -9.10 17.66
C ARG A 53 -13.85 -8.82 16.65
N TYR A 54 -13.71 -9.36 15.44
CA TYR A 54 -14.56 -9.00 14.30
C TYR A 54 -15.40 -10.17 13.80
N GLY A 55 -15.18 -11.39 14.29
CA GLY A 55 -15.88 -12.59 13.82
C GLY A 55 -15.38 -13.11 12.46
N GLU A 56 -14.36 -12.48 11.89
CA GLU A 56 -13.79 -12.84 10.60
C GLU A 56 -12.25 -12.80 10.60
N MET A 57 -11.67 -13.60 9.71
CA MET A 57 -10.24 -13.60 9.45
C MET A 57 -9.83 -12.32 8.72
N ALA A 58 -8.70 -11.72 9.09
CA ALA A 58 -8.24 -10.51 8.42
C ALA A 58 -7.84 -10.82 6.97
N THR A 59 -8.07 -9.85 6.08
CA THR A 59 -7.69 -9.96 4.67
C THR A 59 -6.21 -9.70 4.48
N CYS A 60 -5.41 -10.76 4.37
CA CYS A 60 -3.95 -10.67 4.17
C CYS A 60 -3.51 -10.66 2.70
N GLN A 61 -4.45 -10.79 1.76
CA GLN A 61 -4.18 -10.84 0.32
C GLN A 61 -3.33 -9.66 -0.21
N PRO A 62 -3.57 -8.39 0.18
CA PRO A 62 -2.77 -7.27 -0.32
C PRO A 62 -1.28 -7.38 0.02
N LYS A 63 -0.95 -7.94 1.20
CA LYS A 63 0.45 -8.16 1.61
C LYS A 63 1.12 -9.25 0.76
N LEU A 64 0.38 -10.29 0.39
CA LEU A 64 0.88 -11.31 -0.52
C LEU A 64 1.12 -10.74 -1.93
N GLU A 65 0.25 -9.85 -2.40
CA GLU A 65 0.43 -9.15 -3.69
C GLU A 65 1.67 -8.26 -3.68
N ASP A 66 1.96 -7.57 -2.57
CA ASP A 66 3.19 -6.80 -2.40
C ASP A 66 4.45 -7.68 -2.46
N PHE A 67 4.43 -8.84 -1.82
CA PHE A 67 5.51 -9.81 -1.94
C PHE A 67 5.69 -10.30 -3.38
N LYS A 68 4.61 -10.70 -4.06
CA LYS A 68 4.65 -11.15 -5.46
C LYS A 68 5.20 -10.08 -6.39
N PHE A 69 4.77 -8.83 -6.21
CA PHE A 69 5.27 -7.70 -6.97
C PHE A 69 6.76 -7.47 -6.74
N CYS A 70 7.22 -7.51 -5.48
CA CYS A 70 8.63 -7.38 -5.16
C CYS A 70 9.48 -8.46 -5.85
N MET A 71 8.98 -9.69 -5.88
CA MET A 71 9.63 -10.81 -6.56
C MET A 71 9.67 -10.62 -8.07
N SER A 72 8.62 -10.04 -8.69
CA SER A 72 8.63 -9.77 -10.15
C SER A 72 9.61 -8.68 -10.56
N VAL A 73 9.90 -7.71 -9.68
CA VAL A 73 10.84 -6.61 -9.96
C VAL A 73 12.24 -6.82 -9.39
N LYS A 74 12.54 -8.01 -8.85
CA LYS A 74 13.80 -8.30 -8.14
C LYS A 74 15.06 -8.12 -9.00
N GLY A 75 14.94 -8.32 -10.31
CA GLY A 75 16.06 -8.20 -11.26
C GLY A 75 16.33 -6.79 -11.80
N MET A 76 15.50 -5.80 -11.44
CA MET A 76 15.67 -4.42 -11.90
C MET A 76 16.82 -3.70 -11.17
N HIS A 77 17.33 -2.63 -11.78
CA HIS A 77 18.28 -1.74 -11.12
C HIS A 77 17.63 -1.14 -9.85
N PRO A 78 18.36 -0.95 -8.73
CA PRO A 78 17.80 -0.43 -7.47
C PRO A 78 17.02 0.88 -7.62
N GLU A 79 17.47 1.81 -8.46
CA GLU A 79 16.75 3.05 -8.76
C GLU A 79 15.43 2.80 -9.52
N GLU A 80 15.45 1.93 -10.53
CA GLU A 80 14.24 1.58 -11.29
C GLU A 80 13.22 0.87 -10.38
N LYS A 81 13.70 -0.06 -9.55
CA LYS A 81 12.88 -0.73 -8.55
C LYS A 81 12.21 0.29 -7.63
N ARG A 82 12.95 1.32 -7.24
CA ARG A 82 12.43 2.43 -6.43
C ARG A 82 11.32 3.19 -7.12
N ASP A 83 11.54 3.60 -8.37
CA ASP A 83 10.54 4.34 -9.13
C ASP A 83 9.24 3.55 -9.33
N VAL A 84 9.34 2.27 -9.72
CA VAL A 84 8.15 1.42 -9.93
C VAL A 84 7.42 1.15 -8.59
N TRP A 85 8.16 0.96 -7.49
CA TRP A 85 7.56 0.79 -6.18
C TRP A 85 6.83 2.05 -5.71
N ILE A 86 7.44 3.24 -5.87
CA ILE A 86 6.83 4.53 -5.52
C ILE A 86 5.53 4.72 -6.30
N ARG A 87 5.54 4.49 -7.61
CA ARG A 87 4.36 4.62 -8.47
C ARG A 87 3.23 3.70 -8.02
N ARG A 88 3.51 2.40 -7.84
CA ARG A 88 2.51 1.43 -7.37
C ARG A 88 1.94 1.82 -6.00
N ARG A 89 2.78 2.37 -5.12
CA ARG A 89 2.38 2.80 -3.78
C ARG A 89 1.55 4.08 -3.81
N ALA A 90 1.88 5.03 -4.71
CA ALA A 90 1.10 6.23 -4.94
C ALA A 90 -0.31 5.91 -5.46
N GLU A 91 -0.43 4.99 -6.42
CA GLU A 91 -1.73 4.52 -6.92
C GLU A 91 -2.57 3.85 -5.82
N TRP A 92 -1.93 3.16 -4.88
CA TRP A 92 -2.62 2.57 -3.73
C TRP A 92 -3.09 3.63 -2.73
N TRP A 93 -2.25 4.60 -2.40
CA TRP A 93 -2.63 5.71 -1.51
C TRP A 93 -3.71 6.59 -2.13
N ALA A 94 -3.60 6.93 -3.41
CA ALA A 94 -4.59 7.72 -4.12
C ALA A 94 -5.98 7.04 -4.10
N ARG A 95 -6.05 5.72 -4.36
CA ARG A 95 -7.29 4.95 -4.21
C ARG A 95 -7.86 5.00 -2.80
N ARG A 96 -6.99 4.95 -1.79
CA ARG A 96 -7.43 4.99 -0.38
C ARG A 96 -7.95 6.37 0.01
N ARG A 97 -7.37 7.46 -0.49
CA ARG A 97 -7.81 8.83 -0.22
C ARG A 97 -9.13 9.19 -0.91
N MET A 98 -9.47 8.50 -1.99
CA MET A 98 -10.80 8.64 -2.60
C MET A 98 -11.91 8.07 -1.72
N GLN A 99 -11.60 7.10 -0.85
CA GLN A 99 -12.55 6.59 0.12
C GLN A 99 -12.75 7.63 1.22
N LYS A 100 -13.99 7.76 1.70
CA LYS A 100 -14.35 8.71 2.76
C LYS A 100 -13.42 8.56 3.97
N SER A 101 -12.70 9.63 4.29
CA SER A 101 -11.81 9.71 5.44
C SER A 101 -12.55 10.34 6.62
N SER A 102 -12.11 10.07 7.84
CA SER A 102 -12.59 10.83 9.00
C SER A 102 -12.20 12.31 8.95
N GLU A 103 -11.25 12.67 8.08
CA GLU A 103 -10.86 14.06 7.81
C GLU A 103 -11.99 14.86 7.13
N ASP A 104 -12.82 14.21 6.30
CA ASP A 104 -13.93 14.86 5.57
C ASP A 104 -15.09 15.31 6.48
N VAL A 105 -15.11 14.86 7.74
CA VAL A 105 -16.17 15.19 8.72
C VAL A 105 -15.91 16.53 9.42
N TRP A 106 -14.68 17.06 9.35
CA TRP A 106 -14.32 18.29 10.06
C TRP A 106 -14.87 19.55 9.39
N ASP A 107 -15.08 19.53 8.07
CA ASP A 107 -15.67 20.66 7.33
C ASP A 107 -17.11 20.97 7.77
N VAL A 108 -17.82 19.97 8.33
CA VAL A 108 -19.19 20.11 8.84
C VAL A 108 -19.25 20.88 10.18
N ARG A 109 -18.11 21.07 10.86
CA ARG A 109 -18.03 21.69 12.19
C ARG A 109 -17.55 23.15 12.18
N THR A 110 -17.29 23.73 11.00
CA THR A 110 -16.84 25.12 10.79
C THR A 110 -17.93 25.93 10.11
#